data_AF-A0A960ZJS3-F1
#
_entry.id   AF-A0A960ZJS3-F1
#
_cell.length_a   1.000
_cell.length_b   1.000
_cell.length_c   1.000
_cell.angle_alpha   90.00
_cell.angle_beta   90.00
_cell.angle_gamma   90.00
#
_symmetry.space_group_name_H-M   'P 1'
#
loop_
_entity.id
_entity.type
_entity.pdbx_description
1 polymer ?
#
loop_
_entity_poly.entity_id
_entity_poly.type
_entity_poly.pdbx_seq_one_letter_code
_entity_poly.pdbx_strand_id
1 'polypeptide(L)'
;QKNIPGTEALADADLLVIFTRFRDLPPVQTAPITAFLNAGKPVIGLRTSTHAFAGAMEDGGWTYGDWQKGGFGMKILGETWVAHHGAHKKEGARGVIEKENAGHPILRGVKDVFAASDVYTVKHLTGNETVLLRGAVTETLDPASKAVEGEKNNPLQALAWLHDYTAPNGTTKGHSFCTTAGAAVDLVNEDLRRLVVNAAFHLTGLEVPEKADVSFVDPFYPSFYGFIKDPTFWPGRNLKPEDFGLGKAPIAVDPAGSPEWTFRETGPR
;
A
#
# COMPACT_ATOMS: atom_id res chain seq x y z
N GLN A 1 10.35 14.65 2.28
CA GLN A 1 10.29 14.79 0.81
C GLN A 1 9.06 15.64 0.52
N LYS A 2 9.20 16.75 -0.21
CA LYS A 2 8.23 17.87 -0.22
C LYS A 2 7.56 18.14 -1.58
N ASN A 3 7.54 17.14 -2.45
CA ASN A 3 7.05 17.32 -3.81
C ASN A 3 6.38 16.04 -4.33
N ILE A 4 5.19 16.18 -4.91
CA ILE A 4 4.53 15.22 -5.78
C ILE A 4 3.99 16.00 -6.98
N PRO A 5 4.64 15.94 -8.15
CA PRO A 5 4.13 16.60 -9.34
C PRO A 5 2.82 15.95 -9.81
N GLY A 6 1.94 16.73 -10.46
CA GLY A 6 0.74 16.21 -11.13
C GLY A 6 -0.47 15.98 -10.23
N THR A 7 -0.49 16.52 -9.00
CA THR A 7 -1.65 16.36 -8.09
C THR A 7 -2.95 16.94 -8.65
N GLU A 8 -2.88 17.91 -9.56
CA GLU A 8 -4.01 18.48 -10.29
C GLU A 8 -4.80 17.45 -11.11
N ALA A 9 -4.19 16.32 -11.50
CA ALA A 9 -4.87 15.23 -12.18
C ALA A 9 -5.98 14.59 -11.33
N LEU A 10 -5.97 14.80 -10.01
CA LEU A 10 -7.03 14.33 -9.11
C LEU A 10 -8.38 15.04 -9.33
N ALA A 11 -8.42 16.17 -10.03
CA ALA A 11 -9.67 16.85 -10.35
C ALA A 11 -10.65 15.91 -11.07
N ASP A 12 -10.14 15.18 -12.07
CA ASP A 12 -10.94 14.32 -12.95
C ASP A 12 -10.74 12.82 -12.69
N ALA A 13 -9.88 12.45 -11.75
CA ALA A 13 -9.63 11.04 -11.41
C ALA A 13 -10.83 10.40 -10.70
N ASP A 14 -11.09 9.12 -10.97
CA ASP A 14 -12.11 8.32 -10.28
C ASP A 14 -11.56 7.58 -9.04
N LEU A 15 -10.24 7.40 -8.95
CA LEU A 15 -9.59 6.62 -7.90
C LEU A 15 -8.22 7.22 -7.56
N LEU A 16 -7.90 7.31 -6.27
CA LEU A 16 -6.56 7.64 -5.78
C LEU A 16 -5.85 6.38 -5.29
N VAL A 17 -4.73 6.02 -5.91
CA VAL A 17 -3.82 4.98 -5.40
C VAL A 17 -2.63 5.66 -4.72
N ILE A 18 -2.45 5.43 -3.42
CA ILE A 18 -1.41 6.05 -2.60
C ILE A 18 -0.50 5.01 -1.95
N PHE A 19 0.80 5.17 -2.13
CA PHE A 19 1.86 4.31 -1.59
C PHE A 19 3.05 5.15 -1.12
N THR A 20 2.76 6.34 -0.61
CA THR A 20 3.76 7.33 -0.20
C THR A 20 4.19 7.14 1.27
N ARG A 21 5.23 7.87 1.67
CA ARG A 21 5.77 7.87 3.03
C ARG A 21 6.20 9.26 3.46
N PHE A 22 5.72 9.75 4.60
CA PHE A 22 6.16 10.99 5.23
C PHE A 22 6.31 12.19 4.26
N ARG A 23 5.31 12.39 3.40
CA ARG A 23 5.24 13.54 2.48
C ARG A 23 4.87 14.80 3.25
N ASP A 24 5.67 15.84 3.10
CA ASP A 24 5.43 17.18 3.66
C ASP A 24 5.22 18.13 2.49
N LEU A 25 4.04 18.06 1.88
CA LEU A 25 3.72 18.72 0.61
C LEU A 25 3.31 20.17 0.83
N PRO A 26 3.62 21.06 -0.13
CA PRO A 26 3.10 22.42 -0.09
C PRO A 26 1.58 22.44 -0.29
N PRO A 27 0.87 23.49 0.19
CA PRO A 27 -0.58 23.61 0.07
C PRO A 27 -1.14 23.40 -1.34
N VAL A 28 -0.41 23.86 -2.37
CA VAL A 28 -0.81 23.68 -3.78
C VAL A 28 -0.92 22.21 -4.19
N GLN A 29 -0.19 21.30 -3.54
CA GLN A 29 -0.24 19.86 -3.80
C GLN A 29 -1.18 19.11 -2.86
N THR A 30 -1.49 19.66 -1.68
CA THR A 30 -2.48 19.07 -0.78
C THR A 30 -3.90 19.43 -1.19
N ALA A 31 -4.13 20.62 -1.75
CA ALA A 31 -5.47 21.08 -2.14
C ALA A 31 -6.21 20.13 -3.10
N PRO A 32 -5.57 19.59 -4.17
CA PRO A 32 -6.23 18.60 -5.04
C PRO A 32 -6.56 17.29 -4.31
N ILE A 33 -5.70 16.86 -3.38
CA ILE A 33 -5.93 15.65 -2.56
C ILE A 33 -7.15 15.88 -1.65
N THR A 34 -7.23 17.03 -0.99
CA THR A 34 -8.37 17.39 -0.14
C THR A 34 -9.65 17.50 -0.93
N ALA A 35 -9.62 18.12 -2.11
CA ALA A 35 -10.78 18.23 -2.98
C ALA A 35 -11.30 16.84 -3.40
N PHE A 36 -10.40 15.93 -3.78
CA PHE A 36 -10.73 14.55 -4.11
C PHE A 36 -11.41 13.83 -2.94
N LEU A 37 -10.83 13.93 -1.74
CA LEU A 37 -11.39 13.28 -0.54
C LEU A 37 -12.72 13.90 -0.11
N ASN A 38 -12.86 15.23 -0.22
CA ASN A 38 -14.10 15.97 0.06
C ASN A 38 -15.24 15.60 -0.90
N ALA A 39 -14.92 15.13 -2.10
CA ALA A 39 -15.89 14.55 -3.02
C ALA A 39 -16.29 13.10 -2.67
N GLY A 40 -15.72 12.50 -1.62
CA GLY A 40 -16.01 11.12 -1.21
C GLY A 40 -15.44 10.05 -2.16
N LYS A 41 -14.48 10.43 -3.02
CA LYS A 41 -13.94 9.53 -4.05
C LYS A 41 -13.04 8.44 -3.46
N PRO A 42 -13.04 7.23 -4.05
CA PRO A 42 -12.38 6.08 -3.46
C PRO A 42 -10.85 6.18 -3.39
N VAL A 43 -10.27 5.47 -2.42
CA VAL A 43 -8.82 5.44 -2.16
C VAL A 43 -8.29 4.00 -2.04
N ILE A 44 -7.16 3.71 -2.67
CA ILE A 44 -6.35 2.52 -2.39
C ILE A 44 -5.08 2.94 -1.67
N GLY A 45 -4.88 2.47 -0.44
CA GLY A 45 -3.65 2.63 0.31
C GLY A 45 -2.80 1.36 0.27
N LEU A 46 -1.56 1.45 -0.20
CA LEU A 46 -0.57 0.38 -0.10
C LEU A 46 0.55 0.81 0.84
N ARG A 47 1.30 -0.15 1.40
CA ARG A 47 2.51 0.12 2.17
C ARG A 47 3.37 1.20 1.49
N THR A 48 3.67 2.34 2.11
CA THR A 48 3.56 2.73 3.54
C THR A 48 2.48 3.79 3.82
N SER A 49 1.34 3.75 3.13
CA SER A 49 0.36 4.83 3.13
C SER A 49 -0.34 5.13 4.46
N THR A 50 -0.32 4.20 5.42
CA THR A 50 -0.80 4.47 6.80
C THR A 50 -0.06 5.63 7.47
N HIS A 51 1.09 6.02 6.94
CA HIS A 51 1.85 7.20 7.32
C HIS A 51 2.36 7.95 6.06
N ALA A 52 1.45 8.11 5.10
CA ALA A 52 1.68 8.76 3.82
C ALA A 52 2.26 10.17 3.97
N PHE A 53 1.72 10.96 4.91
CA PHE A 53 2.04 12.37 5.08
C PHE A 53 2.70 12.65 6.43
N ALA A 54 3.54 13.68 6.47
CA ALA A 54 4.22 14.21 7.65
C ALA A 54 3.96 15.73 7.76
N GLY A 55 4.15 16.30 8.95
CA GLY A 55 4.09 17.74 9.17
C GLY A 55 2.68 18.32 9.38
N ALA A 56 2.60 19.62 9.69
CA ALA A 56 1.34 20.34 9.84
C ALA A 56 0.85 20.80 8.46
N MET A 57 0.35 19.86 7.65
CA MET A 57 -0.37 20.22 6.44
C MET A 57 -1.81 20.55 6.81
N GLU A 58 -2.13 21.83 6.88
CA GLU A 58 -3.48 22.32 7.14
C GLU A 58 -4.21 22.55 5.82
N ASP A 59 -5.31 21.85 5.64
CA ASP A 59 -6.26 22.16 4.57
C ASP A 59 -7.69 22.03 5.10
N GLY A 60 -8.47 23.11 4.98
CA GLY A 60 -9.84 23.16 5.46
C GLY A 60 -10.02 22.80 6.95
N GLY A 61 -8.99 22.98 7.80
CA GLY A 61 -9.01 22.61 9.22
C GLY A 61 -8.60 21.16 9.54
N TRP A 62 -8.15 20.39 8.54
CA TRP A 62 -7.73 19.01 8.71
C TRP A 62 -6.21 18.86 8.61
N THR A 63 -5.58 18.23 9.61
CA THR A 63 -4.14 17.94 9.59
C THR A 63 -3.87 16.57 8.98
N TYR A 64 -3.41 16.55 7.73
CA TYR A 64 -3.04 15.32 7.01
C TYR A 64 -1.79 14.65 7.59
N GLY A 65 -0.81 15.47 7.95
CA GLY A 65 0.56 15.03 8.17
C GLY A 65 0.93 14.68 9.61
N ASP A 66 0.03 14.85 10.58
CA ASP A 66 0.28 14.36 11.95
C ASP A 66 -0.06 12.87 12.05
N TRP A 67 0.67 12.04 11.29
CA TRP A 67 0.48 10.59 11.26
C TRP A 67 0.61 9.96 12.66
N GLN A 68 1.43 10.56 13.56
CA GLN A 68 1.58 10.09 14.94
C GLN A 68 0.29 10.24 15.75
N LYS A 69 -0.58 11.20 15.38
CA LYS A 69 -1.92 11.38 15.94
C LYS A 69 -3.02 10.87 15.00
N GLY A 70 -2.66 9.93 14.13
CA GLY A 70 -3.55 9.29 13.17
C GLY A 70 -3.46 9.86 11.76
N GLY A 71 -3.49 11.19 11.61
CA GLY A 71 -3.35 11.88 10.33
C GLY A 71 -4.23 11.30 9.21
N PHE A 72 -3.71 11.30 7.99
CA PHE A 72 -4.36 10.68 6.84
C PHE A 72 -4.65 9.19 7.03
N GLY A 73 -3.68 8.42 7.54
CA GLY A 73 -3.79 6.96 7.63
C GLY A 73 -4.99 6.53 8.46
N MET A 74 -5.09 7.02 9.71
CA MET A 74 -6.19 6.68 10.59
C MET A 74 -7.54 7.10 10.01
N LYS A 75 -7.61 8.30 9.45
CA LYS A 75 -8.88 8.91 9.08
C LYS A 75 -9.42 8.46 7.73
N ILE A 76 -8.54 8.06 6.80
CA ILE A 76 -8.92 7.65 5.43
C ILE A 76 -8.75 6.16 5.23
N LEU A 77 -7.77 5.53 5.87
CA LEU A 77 -7.46 4.11 5.70
C LEU A 77 -7.83 3.25 6.93
N GLY A 78 -8.31 3.86 8.01
CA GLY A 78 -8.66 3.17 9.26
C GLY A 78 -7.49 2.79 10.16
N GLU A 79 -6.24 3.07 9.76
CA GLU A 79 -5.05 2.75 10.55
C GLU A 79 -3.88 3.71 10.30
N THR A 80 -3.12 3.99 11.35
CA THR A 80 -1.83 4.69 11.28
C THR A 80 -0.66 3.75 11.51
N TRP A 81 0.57 4.22 11.28
CA TRP A 81 1.76 3.46 11.62
C TRP A 81 1.86 3.20 13.13
N VAL A 82 1.86 1.91 13.51
CA VAL A 82 2.09 1.47 14.89
C VAL A 82 3.50 0.91 15.04
N ALA A 83 3.76 -0.25 14.43
CA ALA A 83 5.04 -0.96 14.52
C ALA A 83 5.12 -2.07 13.47
N HIS A 84 6.33 -2.60 13.29
CA HIS A 84 6.50 -3.92 12.69
C HIS A 84 6.08 -4.98 13.71
N HIS A 85 5.24 -5.92 13.26
CA HIS A 85 4.85 -7.10 14.04
C HIS A 85 5.81 -8.26 13.79
N GLY A 86 6.22 -8.43 12.53
CA GLY A 86 7.32 -9.33 12.13
C GLY A 86 8.70 -8.74 12.37
N ALA A 87 9.72 -9.58 12.36
CA ALA A 87 11.13 -9.20 12.36
C ALA A 87 11.50 -8.65 10.99
N HIS A 88 11.69 -7.34 10.93
CA HIS A 88 11.91 -6.61 9.69
C HIS A 88 13.05 -7.17 8.84
N LYS A 89 12.73 -7.47 7.56
CA LYS A 89 13.64 -8.06 6.56
C LYS A 89 14.13 -9.47 6.89
N LYS A 90 13.47 -10.18 7.79
CA LYS A 90 13.79 -11.57 8.14
C LYS A 90 12.57 -12.47 8.03
N GLU A 91 11.42 -11.97 8.46
CA GLU A 91 10.13 -12.65 8.41
C GLU A 91 9.21 -11.96 7.40
N GLY A 92 8.46 -12.75 6.63
CA GLY A 92 7.49 -12.27 5.67
C GLY A 92 6.07 -12.22 6.24
N ALA A 93 5.10 -11.96 5.36
CA ALA A 93 3.68 -11.99 5.66
C ALA A 93 2.94 -12.89 4.67
N ARG A 94 2.28 -13.93 5.18
CA ARG A 94 1.32 -14.75 4.42
C ARG A 94 -0.09 -14.23 4.65
N GLY A 95 -0.79 -13.89 3.58
CA GLY A 95 -2.20 -13.56 3.62
C GLY A 95 -3.05 -14.79 3.94
N VAL A 96 -3.87 -14.68 4.97
CA VAL A 96 -4.89 -15.65 5.37
C VAL A 96 -6.25 -15.00 5.12
N ILE A 97 -7.08 -15.60 4.29
CA ILE A 97 -8.42 -15.08 3.98
C ILE A 97 -9.27 -15.04 5.25
N GLU A 98 -9.84 -13.88 5.55
CA GLU A 98 -10.81 -13.74 6.65
C GLU A 98 -12.07 -14.52 6.28
N LYS A 99 -12.43 -15.50 7.12
CA LYS A 99 -13.47 -16.49 6.79
C LYS A 99 -14.82 -15.83 6.58
N GLU A 100 -15.13 -14.82 7.39
CA GLU A 100 -16.39 -14.08 7.33
C GLU A 100 -16.57 -13.33 6.00
N ASN A 101 -15.46 -12.93 5.38
CA ASN A 101 -15.46 -12.11 4.17
C ASN A 101 -14.94 -12.85 2.93
N ALA A 102 -14.78 -14.17 2.98
CA ALA A 102 -14.20 -14.99 1.90
C ALA A 102 -14.98 -14.89 0.56
N GLY A 103 -16.27 -14.55 0.61
CA GLY A 103 -17.11 -14.35 -0.57
C GLY A 103 -17.01 -12.96 -1.20
N HIS A 104 -16.20 -12.04 -0.64
CA HIS A 104 -16.14 -10.66 -1.11
C HIS A 104 -15.54 -10.59 -2.53
N PRO A 105 -16.11 -9.80 -3.47
CA PRO A 105 -15.63 -9.73 -4.85
C PRO A 105 -14.15 -9.43 -5.00
N ILE A 106 -13.58 -8.60 -4.10
CA ILE A 106 -12.13 -8.29 -4.11
C ILE A 106 -11.25 -9.55 -3.99
N LEU A 107 -11.72 -10.62 -3.37
CA LEU A 107 -11.00 -11.88 -3.21
C LEU A 107 -11.17 -12.85 -4.40
N ARG A 108 -11.91 -12.49 -5.47
CA ARG A 108 -12.07 -13.33 -6.66
C ARG A 108 -10.71 -13.68 -7.29
N GLY A 109 -10.42 -14.97 -7.35
CA GLY A 109 -9.15 -15.48 -7.89
C GLY A 109 -7.92 -15.22 -7.02
N VAL A 110 -8.07 -14.75 -5.78
CA VAL A 110 -6.99 -14.56 -4.80
C VAL A 110 -6.93 -15.80 -3.90
N LYS A 111 -5.77 -16.46 -3.81
CA LYS A 111 -5.57 -17.72 -3.09
C LYS A 111 -4.38 -17.70 -2.15
N ASP A 112 -3.24 -17.22 -2.61
CA ASP A 112 -1.98 -17.26 -1.86
C ASP A 112 -1.19 -15.96 -2.01
N VAL A 113 -1.48 -15.02 -1.10
CA VAL A 113 -0.75 -13.76 -1.00
C VAL A 113 0.47 -13.94 -0.12
N PHE A 114 1.64 -13.70 -0.67
CA PHE A 114 2.88 -13.57 0.09
C PHE A 114 3.49 -12.19 -0.12
N ALA A 115 3.84 -11.52 0.98
CA ALA A 115 4.64 -10.32 0.98
C ALA A 115 5.98 -10.61 1.66
N ALA A 116 7.08 -10.28 0.98
CA ALA A 116 8.41 -10.29 1.59
C ALA A 116 8.56 -9.13 2.57
N SER A 117 7.71 -8.12 2.46
CA SER A 117 7.55 -7.14 3.51
C SER A 117 6.80 -7.75 4.71
N ASP A 118 7.32 -7.45 5.89
CA ASP A 118 6.83 -7.99 7.16
C ASP A 118 5.40 -7.54 7.51
N VAL A 119 4.76 -8.31 8.39
CA VAL A 119 3.46 -7.96 8.98
C VAL A 119 3.59 -6.69 9.82
N TYR A 120 2.65 -5.76 9.65
CA TYR A 120 2.49 -4.59 10.51
C TYR A 120 1.58 -4.89 11.69
N THR A 121 1.84 -4.24 12.82
CA THR A 121 0.87 -4.21 13.92
C THR A 121 -0.28 -3.29 13.52
N VAL A 122 -1.51 -3.78 13.66
CA VAL A 122 -2.77 -3.08 13.40
C VAL A 122 -3.62 -3.15 14.67
N LYS A 123 -4.08 -2.01 15.18
CA LYS A 123 -4.76 -1.87 16.48
C LYS A 123 -6.11 -1.17 16.39
N HIS A 124 -6.35 -0.38 15.35
CA HIS A 124 -7.46 0.58 15.36
C HIS A 124 -8.66 0.16 14.52
N LEU A 125 -8.59 -1.01 13.89
CA LEU A 125 -9.77 -1.61 13.26
C LEU A 125 -10.69 -2.14 14.37
N THR A 126 -11.80 -1.45 14.59
CA THR A 126 -12.69 -1.65 15.75
C THR A 126 -13.95 -2.44 15.40
N GLY A 127 -13.99 -3.02 14.20
CA GLY A 127 -15.06 -3.89 13.73
C GLY A 127 -16.02 -3.24 12.72
N ASN A 128 -15.81 -1.97 12.39
CA ASN A 128 -16.53 -1.31 11.30
C ASN A 128 -15.91 -1.63 9.93
N GLU A 129 -14.67 -2.11 9.91
CA GLU A 129 -13.93 -2.42 8.70
C GLU A 129 -14.20 -3.84 8.21
N THR A 130 -14.23 -4.01 6.89
CA THR A 130 -14.31 -5.34 6.27
C THR A 130 -12.90 -5.87 6.07
N VAL A 131 -12.40 -6.66 7.02
CA VAL A 131 -11.08 -7.31 6.90
C VAL A 131 -11.17 -8.44 5.88
N LEU A 132 -10.35 -8.39 4.83
CA LEU A 132 -10.32 -9.37 3.75
C LEU A 132 -9.21 -10.39 3.94
N LEU A 133 -8.02 -9.92 4.34
CA LEU A 133 -6.86 -10.75 4.65
C LEU A 133 -6.32 -10.40 6.03
N ARG A 134 -5.89 -11.42 6.75
CA ARG A 134 -4.98 -11.30 7.90
C ARG A 134 -3.58 -11.74 7.51
N GLY A 135 -2.57 -11.22 8.21
CA GLY A 135 -1.16 -11.51 7.96
C GLY A 135 -0.61 -12.47 9.00
N ALA A 136 -0.22 -13.67 8.57
CA ALA A 136 0.59 -14.58 9.35
C ALA A 136 2.07 -14.28 9.12
N VAL A 137 2.80 -14.04 10.20
CA VAL A 137 4.26 -13.91 10.19
C VAL A 137 4.87 -15.24 9.77
N THR A 138 5.78 -15.22 8.81
CA THR A 138 6.49 -16.43 8.35
C THR A 138 7.91 -16.51 8.92
N GLU A 139 8.46 -17.72 9.02
CA GLU A 139 9.79 -17.97 9.62
C GLU A 139 10.92 -17.29 8.84
N THR A 140 10.75 -17.14 7.52
CA THR A 140 11.72 -16.57 6.58
C THR A 140 11.02 -15.73 5.51
N LEU A 141 11.81 -15.09 4.65
CA LEU A 141 11.33 -14.36 3.47
C LEU A 141 11.04 -15.27 2.26
N ASP A 142 11.17 -16.59 2.39
CA ASP A 142 10.87 -17.53 1.30
C ASP A 142 9.34 -17.57 1.04
N PRO A 143 8.86 -17.43 -0.20
CA PRO A 143 7.45 -17.62 -0.52
C PRO A 143 6.89 -19.02 -0.25
N ALA A 144 7.69 -20.02 0.12
CA ALA A 144 7.27 -21.31 0.63
C ALA A 144 7.41 -21.42 2.17
N SER A 145 7.86 -20.35 2.84
CA SER A 145 8.07 -20.31 4.28
C SER A 145 6.78 -20.57 5.06
N LYS A 146 6.91 -21.34 6.13
CA LYS A 146 5.81 -21.64 7.06
C LYS A 146 5.50 -20.43 7.93
N ALA A 147 4.27 -20.36 8.42
CA ALA A 147 3.91 -19.42 9.47
C ALA A 147 4.64 -19.79 10.77
N VAL A 148 5.10 -18.78 11.51
CA VAL A 148 5.63 -18.95 12.87
C VAL A 148 4.51 -19.46 13.79
N GLU A 149 4.81 -20.45 14.62
CA GLU A 149 3.87 -20.96 15.62
C GLU A 149 3.80 -20.06 16.87
N GLY A 150 2.67 -20.11 17.58
CA GLY A 150 2.48 -19.45 18.88
C GLY A 150 1.91 -18.03 18.82
N GLU A 151 2.09 -17.30 19.92
CA GLU A 151 1.43 -16.02 20.22
C GLU A 151 1.62 -14.94 19.15
N LYS A 152 2.70 -15.00 18.37
CA LYS A 152 2.97 -14.01 17.32
C LYS A 152 1.91 -14.03 16.22
N ASN A 153 1.27 -15.17 15.97
CA ASN A 153 0.20 -15.33 14.99
C ASN A 153 -1.17 -15.55 15.66
N ASN A 154 -1.30 -15.28 16.96
CA ASN A 154 -2.51 -15.48 17.72
C ASN A 154 -2.85 -14.26 18.61
N PRO A 155 -3.70 -13.31 18.16
CA PRO A 155 -4.40 -13.31 16.87
C PRO A 155 -3.51 -12.84 15.71
N LEU A 156 -3.91 -13.20 14.49
CA LEU A 156 -3.33 -12.64 13.27
C LEU A 156 -3.68 -11.15 13.13
N GLN A 157 -2.71 -10.36 12.64
CA GLN A 157 -2.91 -8.95 12.34
C GLN A 157 -3.72 -8.77 11.06
N ALA A 158 -4.48 -7.69 10.91
CA ALA A 158 -5.09 -7.37 9.61
C ALA A 158 -3.99 -7.03 8.58
N LEU A 159 -4.17 -7.51 7.35
CA LEU A 159 -3.24 -7.31 6.24
C LEU A 159 -3.88 -6.53 5.09
N ALA A 160 -5.16 -6.75 4.81
CA ALA A 160 -5.93 -6.02 3.81
C ALA A 160 -7.39 -5.86 4.25
N TRP A 161 -7.95 -4.66 4.13
CA TRP A 161 -9.32 -4.36 4.57
C TRP A 161 -9.95 -3.21 3.77
N LEU A 162 -11.28 -3.13 3.82
CA LEU A 162 -12.04 -1.95 3.42
C LEU A 162 -12.38 -1.09 4.65
N HIS A 163 -12.36 0.23 4.48
CA HIS A 163 -12.72 1.20 5.51
C HIS A 163 -13.52 2.36 4.91
N ASP A 164 -14.66 2.67 5.54
CA ASP A 164 -15.50 3.81 5.21
C ASP A 164 -14.99 5.06 5.94
N TYR A 165 -14.52 6.03 5.18
CA TYR A 165 -13.98 7.26 5.74
C TYR A 165 -15.00 8.40 5.69
N THR A 166 -14.82 9.38 6.58
CA THR A 166 -15.53 10.66 6.50
C THR A 166 -14.62 11.68 5.86
N ALA A 167 -15.12 12.40 4.86
CA ALA A 167 -14.38 13.44 4.18
C ALA A 167 -13.78 14.46 5.17
N PRO A 168 -12.62 15.07 4.85
CA PRO A 168 -11.97 16.08 5.68
C PRO A 168 -12.89 17.23 6.11
N ASN A 169 -13.81 17.66 5.24
CA ASN A 169 -14.80 18.71 5.51
C ASN A 169 -16.05 18.22 6.29
N GLY A 170 -16.15 16.92 6.59
CA GLY A 170 -17.25 16.31 7.32
C GLY A 170 -18.56 16.12 6.54
N THR A 171 -18.63 16.44 5.24
CA THR A 171 -19.90 16.49 4.50
C THR A 171 -20.23 15.22 3.73
N THR A 172 -19.23 14.45 3.30
CA THR A 172 -19.41 13.22 2.51
C THR A 172 -18.72 12.03 3.15
N LYS A 173 -19.10 10.83 2.70
CA LYS A 173 -18.43 9.57 3.01
C LYS A 173 -17.72 9.08 1.76
N GLY A 174 -16.63 8.36 1.95
CA GLY A 174 -15.96 7.64 0.86
C GLY A 174 -15.47 6.29 1.34
N HIS A 175 -14.97 5.50 0.40
CA HIS A 175 -14.52 4.14 0.66
C HIS A 175 -13.04 4.00 0.37
N SER A 176 -12.33 3.29 1.23
CA SER A 176 -10.93 2.96 1.01
C SER A 176 -10.71 1.46 1.07
N PHE A 177 -9.76 0.99 0.27
CA PHE A 177 -9.10 -0.29 0.48
C PHE A 177 -7.67 -0.01 0.97
N CYS A 178 -7.25 -0.67 2.04
CA CYS A 178 -5.90 -0.54 2.56
C CYS A 178 -5.25 -1.91 2.70
N THR A 179 -3.96 -2.00 2.35
CA THR A 179 -3.12 -3.14 2.70
C THR A 179 -1.76 -2.69 3.24
N THR A 180 -1.26 -3.42 4.24
CA THR A 180 0.08 -3.23 4.82
C THR A 180 1.17 -3.96 4.05
N ALA A 181 0.81 -4.68 2.99
CA ALA A 181 1.70 -5.15 1.93
C ALA A 181 1.84 -4.08 0.81
N GLY A 182 2.69 -4.35 -0.17
CA GLY A 182 2.85 -3.49 -1.34
C GLY A 182 4.19 -2.75 -1.38
N ALA A 183 5.21 -3.26 -0.70
CA ALA A 183 6.58 -2.95 -1.13
C ALA A 183 6.77 -3.44 -2.58
N ALA A 184 7.67 -2.81 -3.34
CA ALA A 184 7.87 -3.15 -4.75
C ALA A 184 8.08 -4.67 -4.98
N VAL A 185 8.85 -5.34 -4.12
CA VAL A 185 9.07 -6.80 -4.19
C VAL A 185 7.85 -7.65 -3.85
N ASP A 186 6.89 -7.14 -3.08
CA ASP A 186 5.66 -7.88 -2.79
C ASP A 186 4.80 -7.99 -4.05
N LEU A 187 4.87 -7.01 -4.95
CA LEU A 187 4.12 -7.00 -6.21
C LEU A 187 4.60 -8.05 -7.22
N VAL A 188 5.66 -8.81 -6.89
CA VAL A 188 6.01 -10.02 -7.65
C VAL A 188 4.92 -11.08 -7.48
N ASN A 189 4.30 -11.17 -6.31
CA ASN A 189 3.20 -12.09 -6.04
C ASN A 189 1.97 -11.70 -6.90
N GLU A 190 1.53 -12.64 -7.75
CA GLU A 190 0.40 -12.47 -8.67
C GLU A 190 -0.91 -12.18 -7.93
N ASP A 191 -1.15 -12.87 -6.81
CA ASP A 191 -2.40 -12.76 -6.06
C ASP A 191 -2.50 -11.44 -5.29
N LEU A 192 -1.38 -10.85 -4.85
CA LEU A 192 -1.36 -9.50 -4.29
C LEU A 192 -1.69 -8.46 -5.36
N ARG A 193 -1.12 -8.59 -6.57
CA ARG A 193 -1.50 -7.71 -7.69
C ARG A 193 -2.98 -7.84 -8.00
N ARG A 194 -3.51 -9.07 -8.04
CA ARG A 194 -4.94 -9.33 -8.25
C ARG A 194 -5.82 -8.71 -7.18
N LEU A 195 -5.43 -8.82 -5.91
CA LEU A 195 -6.14 -8.17 -4.81
C LEU A 195 -6.28 -6.66 -5.03
N VAL A 196 -5.18 -5.98 -5.41
CA VAL A 196 -5.17 -4.54 -5.66
C VAL A 196 -5.98 -4.17 -6.91
N VAL A 197 -5.85 -4.91 -8.00
CA VAL A 197 -6.62 -4.69 -9.24
C VAL A 197 -8.11 -4.90 -8.99
N ASN A 198 -8.49 -5.98 -8.30
CA ASN A 198 -9.87 -6.24 -7.93
C ASN A 198 -10.44 -5.14 -7.02
N ALA A 199 -9.64 -4.59 -6.10
CA ALA A 199 -10.05 -3.45 -5.28
C ALA A 199 -10.33 -2.21 -6.14
N ALA A 200 -9.55 -1.97 -7.20
CA ALA A 200 -9.80 -0.86 -8.13
C ALA A 200 -11.13 -1.04 -8.88
N PHE A 201 -11.41 -2.24 -9.41
CA PHE A 201 -12.71 -2.56 -10.02
C PHE A 201 -13.86 -2.29 -9.04
N HIS A 202 -13.78 -2.89 -7.84
CA HIS A 202 -14.83 -2.77 -6.83
C HIS A 202 -15.10 -1.33 -6.41
N LEU A 203 -14.04 -0.58 -6.07
CA LEU A 203 -14.15 0.78 -5.56
C LEU A 203 -14.65 1.79 -6.62
N THR A 204 -14.44 1.49 -7.91
CA THR A 204 -14.94 2.31 -9.02
C THR A 204 -16.30 1.87 -9.54
N GLY A 205 -16.96 0.92 -8.85
CA GLY A 205 -18.29 0.42 -9.21
C GLY A 205 -18.29 -0.49 -10.45
N LEU A 206 -17.13 -0.92 -10.92
CA LEU A 206 -17.00 -1.88 -12.01
C LEU A 206 -17.14 -3.32 -11.48
N GLU A 207 -17.63 -4.22 -12.33
CA GLU A 207 -17.70 -5.64 -11.99
C GLU A 207 -16.30 -6.23 -11.85
N VAL A 208 -16.02 -6.86 -10.69
CA VAL A 208 -14.75 -7.56 -10.49
C VAL A 208 -14.77 -8.87 -11.29
N PRO A 209 -13.84 -9.10 -12.23
CA PRO A 209 -13.79 -10.34 -13.00
C PRO A 209 -13.63 -11.59 -12.10
N GLU A 210 -14.06 -12.77 -12.58
CA GLU A 210 -13.82 -14.03 -11.86
C GLU A 210 -12.33 -14.29 -11.58
N LYS A 211 -11.48 -13.86 -12.52
CA LYS A 211 -10.03 -13.84 -12.39
C LYS A 211 -9.46 -12.70 -13.24
N ALA A 212 -9.22 -11.54 -12.61
CA ALA A 212 -8.59 -10.42 -13.30
C ALA A 212 -7.19 -10.82 -13.80
N ASP A 213 -6.88 -10.44 -15.04
CA ASP A 213 -5.54 -10.52 -15.59
C ASP A 213 -4.67 -9.43 -14.95
N VAL A 214 -3.60 -9.88 -14.30
CA VAL A 214 -2.65 -9.02 -13.61
C VAL A 214 -1.22 -9.29 -14.06
N SER A 215 -1.08 -9.91 -15.23
CA SER A 215 0.20 -10.07 -15.92
C SER A 215 0.90 -8.72 -16.00
N PHE A 216 2.23 -8.74 -15.88
CA PHE A 216 2.97 -7.50 -16.06
C PHE A 216 2.83 -7.03 -17.51
N VAL A 217 2.50 -5.75 -17.69
CA VAL A 217 2.42 -5.15 -19.02
C VAL A 217 3.81 -5.03 -19.65
N ASP A 218 4.79 -4.62 -18.85
CA ASP A 218 6.20 -4.53 -19.17
C ASP A 218 7.02 -5.32 -18.13
N PRO A 219 8.27 -5.73 -18.41
CA PRO A 219 9.12 -6.37 -17.41
C PRO A 219 9.21 -5.56 -16.12
N PHE A 220 9.15 -6.24 -14.98
CA PHE A 220 9.14 -5.62 -13.66
C PHE A 220 10.37 -6.06 -12.85
N TYR A 221 11.26 -5.11 -12.56
CA TYR A 221 12.53 -5.35 -11.85
C TYR A 221 12.56 -4.60 -10.52
N PRO A 222 11.80 -5.06 -9.51
CA PRO A 222 11.68 -4.35 -8.24
C PRO A 222 12.98 -4.44 -7.44
N SER A 223 13.38 -3.34 -6.80
CA SER A 223 14.40 -3.37 -5.73
C SER A 223 13.78 -3.80 -4.42
N PHE A 224 14.61 -4.35 -3.52
CA PHE A 224 14.22 -4.63 -2.16
C PHE A 224 14.00 -3.30 -1.43
N TYR A 225 13.10 -3.27 -0.46
CA TYR A 225 12.79 -2.03 0.24
C TYR A 225 13.90 -1.64 1.22
N GLY A 226 14.17 -0.34 1.35
CA GLY A 226 15.17 0.16 2.27
C GLY A 226 15.52 1.62 2.01
N PHE A 227 16.44 2.14 2.82
CA PHE A 227 16.91 3.51 2.69
C PHE A 227 18.23 3.54 1.93
N ILE A 228 18.27 4.34 0.86
CA ILE A 228 19.51 4.76 0.23
C ILE A 228 19.85 6.13 0.80
N LYS A 229 20.94 6.19 1.58
CA LYS A 229 21.35 7.40 2.32
C LYS A 229 22.31 8.29 1.53
N ASP A 230 22.85 7.79 0.42
CA ASP A 230 23.69 8.58 -0.47
C ASP A 230 22.86 9.74 -1.07
N PRO A 231 23.20 11.01 -0.76
CA PRO A 231 22.43 12.16 -1.24
C PRO A 231 22.53 12.36 -2.75
N THR A 232 23.52 11.76 -3.41
CA THR A 232 23.74 11.88 -4.85
C THR A 232 22.99 10.82 -5.65
N PHE A 233 22.57 9.72 -5.01
CA PHE A 233 21.95 8.58 -5.69
C PHE A 233 20.68 8.97 -6.47
N TRP A 234 19.69 9.56 -5.78
CA TRP A 234 18.43 9.92 -6.42
C TRP A 234 18.56 11.06 -7.45
N PRO A 235 19.29 12.16 -7.17
CA PRO A 235 19.58 13.16 -8.18
C PRO A 235 20.33 12.60 -9.40
N GLY A 236 21.29 11.69 -9.19
CA GLY A 236 22.03 11.05 -10.28
C GLY A 236 21.19 10.10 -11.14
N ARG A 237 20.18 9.47 -10.53
CA ARG A 237 19.19 8.63 -11.24
C ARG A 237 18.24 9.47 -12.09
N ASN A 238 17.88 10.65 -11.61
CA ASN A 238 17.01 11.64 -12.29
C ASN A 238 15.76 11.03 -12.93
N LEU A 239 15.19 10.01 -12.29
CA LEU A 239 13.99 9.34 -12.79
C LEU A 239 12.78 10.25 -12.65
N LYS A 240 11.95 10.24 -13.68
CA LYS A 240 10.72 11.01 -13.81
C LYS A 240 9.54 10.06 -14.02
N PRO A 241 8.30 10.54 -13.85
CA PRO A 241 7.11 9.72 -14.13
C PRO A 241 7.11 9.09 -15.53
N GLU A 242 7.60 9.82 -16.54
CA GLU A 242 7.70 9.33 -17.93
C GLU A 242 8.64 8.12 -18.11
N ASP A 243 9.62 7.93 -17.22
CA ASP A 243 10.53 6.77 -17.23
C ASP A 243 9.85 5.48 -16.77
N PHE A 244 8.64 5.58 -16.21
CA PHE A 244 7.79 4.44 -15.82
C PHE A 244 6.59 4.26 -16.76
N GLY A 245 6.60 4.91 -17.93
CA GLY A 245 5.56 4.75 -18.96
C GLY A 245 5.63 3.40 -19.67
N LEU A 246 4.62 3.10 -20.49
CA LEU A 246 4.57 1.84 -21.24
C LEU A 246 5.80 1.65 -22.15
N GLY A 247 6.34 0.43 -22.16
CA GLY A 247 7.59 0.09 -22.83
C GLY A 247 8.85 0.60 -22.11
N LYS A 248 8.72 1.22 -20.93
CA LYS A 248 9.83 1.68 -20.10
C LYS A 248 9.90 0.78 -18.86
N ALA A 249 10.88 -0.11 -18.81
CA ALA A 249 11.13 -1.01 -17.69
C ALA A 249 12.40 -0.59 -16.92
N PRO A 250 12.35 0.51 -16.14
CA PRO A 250 13.51 0.99 -15.41
C PRO A 250 13.92 0.00 -14.32
N ILE A 251 15.22 -0.27 -14.22
CA ILE A 251 15.77 -1.17 -13.19
C ILE A 251 15.95 -0.38 -11.90
N ALA A 252 15.49 -0.92 -10.77
CA ALA A 252 15.78 -0.39 -9.44
C ALA A 252 16.91 -1.15 -8.76
N VAL A 253 17.72 -0.46 -7.96
CA VAL A 253 18.88 -1.04 -7.27
C VAL A 253 18.53 -1.30 -5.81
N ASP A 254 18.93 -2.46 -5.30
CA ASP A 254 18.77 -2.77 -3.89
C ASP A 254 19.58 -1.81 -3.01
N PRO A 255 18.97 -1.26 -1.95
CA PRO A 255 19.71 -0.55 -0.92
C PRO A 255 20.78 -1.45 -0.29
N ALA A 256 21.93 -0.87 0.07
CA ALA A 256 23.00 -1.60 0.75
C ALA A 256 22.49 -2.30 2.02
N GLY A 257 22.90 -3.57 2.21
CA GLY A 257 22.45 -4.40 3.33
C GLY A 257 21.04 -4.98 3.16
N SER A 258 20.47 -4.94 1.96
CA SER A 258 19.27 -5.73 1.65
C SER A 258 19.59 -7.23 1.70
N PRO A 259 18.64 -8.07 2.17
CA PRO A 259 18.82 -9.52 2.13
C PRO A 259 18.91 -9.99 0.68
N GLU A 260 19.65 -11.08 0.46
CA GLU A 260 19.58 -11.80 -0.81
C GLU A 260 18.20 -12.44 -0.92
N TRP A 261 17.41 -11.97 -1.89
CA TRP A 261 16.05 -12.46 -2.14
C TRP A 261 15.88 -12.71 -3.65
N THR A 262 15.96 -13.99 -4.02
CA THR A 262 16.08 -14.46 -5.41
C THR A 262 14.73 -14.76 -6.08
N PHE A 263 13.61 -14.50 -5.41
CA PHE A 263 12.26 -14.78 -5.91
C PHE A 263 11.70 -13.66 -6.80
N ARG A 264 12.55 -13.00 -7.59
CA ARG A 264 12.20 -11.94 -8.53
C ARG A 264 13.18 -11.90 -9.68
N GLU A 265 12.76 -11.25 -10.76
CA GLU A 265 13.68 -10.83 -11.81
C GLU A 265 14.43 -9.56 -11.41
N THR A 266 15.71 -9.47 -11.74
CA THR A 266 16.58 -8.31 -11.43
C THR A 266 16.99 -7.52 -12.67
N GLY A 267 16.47 -7.89 -13.85
CA GLY A 267 16.79 -7.26 -15.13
C GLY A 267 18.19 -7.64 -15.66
N PRO A 268 18.54 -7.17 -16.87
CA PRO A 268 19.87 -7.34 -17.43
C PRO A 268 20.93 -6.63 -16.56
N ARG A 269 22.08 -7.29 -16.36
CA ARG A 269 23.24 -6.74 -15.63
C ARG A 269 24.15 -5.93 -16.54
#